data_AF-A0A2J6X878-F1
#
_entry.id   AF-A0A2J6X878-F1
#
_cell.length_a   1.000
_cell.length_b   1.000
_cell.length_c   1.000
_cell.angle_alpha   90.00
_cell.angle_beta   90.00
_cell.angle_gamma   90.00
#
_symmetry.space_group_name_H-M   'P 1'
#
loop_
_entity.id
_entity.type
_entity.pdbx_description
1 polymer ?
#
loop_
_entity_poly.entity_id
_entity_poly.type
_entity_poly.pdbx_seq_one_letter_code
_entity_poly.pdbx_strand_id
1 'polypeptide(L)' 'MFKNFKEIIEHLKGVGKTPIVVVGEDRDAVEAVFDAYKIGIGVGIFIGSKEKFDKIFKEFEDKGFIKDVI' A
#
# COMPACT_ATOMS: atom_id res chain seq x y z
N MET A 1 25.48 -2.84 1.51
CA MET A 1 24.91 -2.09 0.37
C MET A 1 24.23 -3.12 -0.53
N PHE A 2 22.93 -2.97 -0.82
CA PHE A 2 22.19 -3.92 -1.67
C PHE A 2 22.67 -3.85 -3.11
N LYS A 3 22.79 -4.99 -3.81
CA LYS A 3 23.34 -5.03 -5.18
C LYS A 3 22.26 -4.84 -6.24
N ASN A 4 21.00 -5.09 -5.91
CA ASN A 4 19.88 -4.96 -6.82
C ASN A 4 18.55 -4.75 -6.06
N PHE A 5 17.50 -4.43 -6.83
CA PHE A 5 16.17 -4.18 -6.29
C PHE A 5 15.56 -5.41 -5.61
N LYS A 6 15.89 -6.62 -6.08
CA LYS A 6 15.38 -7.86 -5.50
C LYS A 6 15.88 -8.05 -4.06
N GLU A 7 17.16 -7.78 -3.79
CA GLU A 7 17.70 -7.87 -2.42
C GLU A 7 17.05 -6.84 -1.49
N ILE A 8 16.69 -5.65 -1.99
CA ILE A 8 15.95 -4.65 -1.22
C ILE A 8 14.56 -5.18 -0.85
N ILE A 9 13.82 -5.72 -1.82
CA ILE A 9 12.48 -6.26 -1.59
C ILE A 9 12.50 -7.46 -0.65
N GLU A 10 13.45 -8.39 -0.81
CA GLU A 10 13.59 -9.54 0.10
C GLU A 10 13.93 -9.09 1.52
N HIS A 11 14.78 -8.08 1.68
CA HIS A 11 15.06 -7.50 2.99
C HIS A 11 13.81 -6.86 3.61
N LEU A 12 13.04 -6.07 2.84
CA LEU A 12 11.80 -5.44 3.31
C LEU A 12 10.73 -6.48 3.69
N LYS A 13 10.62 -7.59 2.94
CA LYS A 13 9.72 -8.70 3.29
C LYS A 13 10.08 -9.30 4.65
N GLY A 14 11.38 -9.39 4.97
CA GLY A 14 11.86 -9.88 6.27
C GLY A 14 11.53 -8.96 7.45
N VAL A 15 11.35 -7.66 7.20
CA VAL A 15 10.89 -6.68 8.20
C VAL A 15 9.38 -6.78 8.42
N GLY A 16 8.64 -7.15 7.38
CA GLY A 16 7.18 -7.28 7.40
C GLY A 16 6.45 -6.04 6.91
N LYS A 17 5.12 -6.06 7.05
CA LYS A 17 4.25 -5.01 6.50
C LYS A 17 4.40 -3.71 7.29
N THR A 18 4.97 -2.70 6.65
CA THR A 18 5.21 -1.38 7.22
C THR A 18 4.12 -0.39 6.76
N PRO A 19 3.65 0.54 7.61
CA PRO A 19 2.67 1.53 7.16
C PRO A 19 3.24 2.49 6.11
N ILE A 20 2.50 2.65 5.01
CA ILE A 20 2.74 3.58 3.90
C ILE A 20 1.66 4.65 3.97
N VAL A 21 2.05 5.91 4.09
CA VAL A 21 1.10 7.04 4.11
C VAL A 21 0.91 7.55 2.69
N VAL A 22 -0.33 7.53 2.21
CA VAL A 22 -0.73 8.07 0.91
C VAL A 22 -1.57 9.31 1.15
N VAL A 23 -1.12 10.44 0.61
CA VAL A 23 -1.83 11.71 0.69
C VAL A 23 -2.39 12.02 -0.70
N GLY A 24 -3.71 12.21 -0.77
CA GLY A 24 -4.41 12.45 -2.03
C GLY A 24 -5.13 11.21 -2.56
N GLU A 25 -6.22 11.45 -3.29
CA GLU A 25 -7.17 10.43 -3.71
C GLU A 25 -6.82 9.92 -5.12
N ASP A 26 -5.59 9.42 -5.28
CA ASP A 26 -5.08 8.93 -6.55
C ASP A 26 -5.15 7.39 -6.63
N ARG A 27 -5.67 6.87 -7.74
CA ARG A 27 -5.86 5.43 -7.97
C ARG A 27 -4.53 4.70 -8.10
N ASP A 28 -3.59 5.29 -8.84
CA ASP A 28 -2.25 4.72 -9.03
C ASP A 28 -1.49 4.60 -7.70
N ALA A 29 -1.67 5.58 -6.81
CA ALA A 29 -1.09 5.52 -5.47
C ALA A 29 -1.71 4.42 -4.60
N VAL A 30 -3.02 4.20 -4.70
CA VAL A 30 -3.72 3.10 -4.02
C VAL A 30 -3.28 1.75 -4.57
N GLU A 31 -3.12 1.62 -5.88
CA GLU A 31 -2.65 0.40 -6.55
C GLU A 31 -1.22 0.04 -6.11
N ALA A 32 -0.31 1.02 -6.04
CA ALA A 32 1.05 0.80 -5.56
C ALA A 32 1.10 0.25 -4.13
N VAL A 33 0.20 0.70 -3.25
CA VAL A 33 0.08 0.16 -1.89
C VAL A 33 -0.48 -1.26 -1.89
N PHE A 34 -1.46 -1.55 -2.74
CA PHE A 34 -1.99 -2.89 -2.89
C PHE A 34 -0.93 -3.89 -3.36
N ASP A 35 -0.08 -3.49 -4.31
CA ASP A 35 1.05 -4.31 -4.75
C ASP A 35 2.08 -4.50 -3.63
N ALA A 36 2.40 -3.45 -2.87
CA ALA A 36 3.26 -3.53 -1.70
C ALA A 36 2.69 -4.49 -0.63
N TYR A 37 1.38 -4.51 -0.45
CA TYR A 37 0.69 -5.44 0.44
C TYR A 37 0.76 -6.89 -0.06
N LYS A 38 0.53 -7.11 -1.36
CA LYS A 38 0.63 -8.44 -2.00
C LYS A 38 2.01 -9.05 -1.86
N ILE A 39 3.06 -8.24 -1.97
CA ILE A 39 4.43 -8.72 -1.77
C ILE A 39 4.84 -8.76 -0.29
N GLY A 40 3.99 -8.31 0.63
CA GLY A 40 4.20 -8.44 2.08
C GLY A 40 5.07 -7.37 2.72
N ILE A 41 5.26 -6.22 2.06
CA ILE A 41 6.13 -5.14 2.56
C ILE A 41 5.36 -3.95 3.13
N GLY A 42 4.08 -3.78 2.77
CA GLY A 42 3.35 -2.55 3.06
C GLY A 42 1.87 -2.72 3.41
N VAL A 43 1.33 -1.74 4.14
CA VAL A 43 -0.11 -1.48 4.32
C VAL A 43 -0.36 0.03 4.27
N GLY A 44 -1.48 0.47 3.72
CA GLY A 44 -1.80 1.87 3.47
C GLY A 44 -2.52 2.58 4.60
N ILE A 45 -2.10 3.81 4.88
CA ILE A 45 -2.85 4.82 5.62
C ILE A 45 -3.18 5.91 4.60
N PHE A 46 -4.46 6.09 4.31
CA PHE A 46 -4.92 6.99 3.26
C PHE A 46 -5.45 8.29 3.86
N ILE A 47 -4.98 9.43 3.36
CA ILE A 47 -5.39 10.75 3.86
C ILE A 47 -6.15 11.49 2.75
N GLY A 48 -7.44 11.76 2.96
CA GLY A 48 -8.31 12.42 1.96
C GLY A 48 -9.80 12.07 2.07
N SER A 49 -10.59 12.36 1.03
CA SER A 49 -12.03 12.08 1.10
C SER A 49 -12.30 10.59 1.10
N LYS A 50 -12.92 10.15 2.19
CA LYS A 50 -13.39 8.78 2.36
C LYS A 50 -14.30 8.33 1.22
N GLU A 51 -15.18 9.20 0.71
CA GLU A 51 -16.10 8.86 -0.39
C GLU A 51 -15.38 8.56 -1.71
N LYS A 52 -14.28 9.27 -1.99
CA LYS A 52 -13.50 8.99 -3.21
C LYS A 52 -12.70 7.71 -3.05
N PHE A 53 -12.08 7.51 -1.90
CA PHE A 53 -11.38 6.27 -1.59
C PHE A 53 -12.30 5.05 -1.62
N ASP A 54 -13.53 5.16 -1.10
CA ASP A 54 -14.52 4.07 -1.15
C ASP A 54 -14.86 3.64 -2.59
N LYS A 55 -14.87 4.58 -3.54
CA LYS A 55 -15.07 4.24 -4.96
C LYS A 55 -13.88 3.46 -5.51
N ILE A 56 -12.66 3.88 -5.19
CA ILE A 56 -11.43 3.23 -5.63
C ILE A 56 -11.29 1.83 -4.97
N PHE A 57 -11.49 1.73 -3.66
CA PHE A 57 -11.37 0.48 -2.90
C PHE A 57 -12.38 -0.60 -3.29
N LYS A 58 -13.48 -0.23 -3.97
CA LYS A 58 -14.42 -1.22 -4.54
C LYS A 58 -13.83 -2.00 -5.72
N GLU A 59 -12.80 -1.46 -6.37
CA GLU A 59 -12.11 -2.14 -7.47
C GLU A 59 -11.18 -3.27 -6.97
N PHE A 60 -10.89 -3.32 -5.67
CA PHE A 60 -9.97 -4.29 -5.07
C PHE A 60 -10.73 -5.36 -4.30
N GLU A 61 -10.45 -6.64 -4.61
CA GLU A 61 -11.09 -7.79 -3.94
C GLU A 61 -10.64 -7.93 -2.48
N ASP A 62 -9.34 -7.74 -2.22
CA ASP A 62 -8.76 -7.78 -0.87
C ASP A 62 -8.54 -6.36 -0.36
N LYS A 63 -9.18 -6.04 0.77
CA LYS A 63 -9.09 -4.75 1.48
C LYS A 63 -8.10 -4.76 2.64
N GLY A 64 -7.42 -5.88 2.90
CA GLY A 64 -6.47 -6.04 3.99
C GLY A 64 -5.22 -5.15 3.88
N PHE A 65 -5.01 -4.54 2.70
CA PHE A 65 -3.99 -3.50 2.52
C PHE A 65 -4.37 -2.17 3.17
N ILE A 66 -5.64 -1.93 3.51
CA ILE A 66 -6.11 -0.68 4.10
C ILE A 66 -5.98 -0.79 5.61
N LYS A 67 -5.05 -0.03 6.18
CA LYS A 67 -4.86 0.07 7.63
C LYS A 67 -5.75 1.15 8.24
N ASP A 68 -5.81 2.33 7.62
CA ASP A 68 -6.62 3.45 8.10
C ASP A 68 -6.97 4.43 6.96
N VAL A 69 -8.02 5.23 7.16
CA VAL A 69 -8.45 6.29 6.25
C VAL A 69 -8.81 7.52 7.09
N ILE A 70 -8.00 8.58 6.95
CA ILE A 70 -8.05 9.81 7.74
C ILE A 70 -8.54 10.99 6.89
#